data_AF-A0A0S8H6Q5-F1
#
_entry.id   AF-A0A0S8H6Q5-F1
#
_cell.length_a   1.000
_cell.length_b   1.000
_cell.length_c   1.000
_cell.angle_alpha   90.00
_cell.angle_beta   90.00
_cell.angle_gamma   90.00
#
_symmetry.space_group_name_H-M   'P 1'
#
loop_
_entity.id
_entity.type
_entity.pdbx_description
1 polymer ?
#
loop_
_entity_poly.entity_id
_entity_poly.type
_entity_poly.pdbx_seq_one_letter_code
_entity_poly.pdbx_strand_id
1 'polypeptide(L)'
;MFDWDGIGSFPSIPETVAIWAELNPCIGDPTIEWLPDIADDSTRVWTETHDNCAGGAEVKLYGVEGGGHTWPGGPGPLSPRVGYLSRDISASAEIVEFFSRHSLDQ
;
A
#
# COMPACT_ATOMS: atom_id res chain seq x y z
N MET A 1 5.21 3.79 -16.85
CA MET A 1 4.01 3.04 -16.44
C MET A 1 4.53 1.85 -15.67
N PHE A 2 4.37 1.87 -14.35
CA PHE A 2 4.81 0.79 -13.47
C PHE A 2 3.76 -0.32 -13.63
N ASP A 3 4.14 -1.50 -14.15
CA ASP A 3 3.19 -2.58 -14.44
C ASP A 3 2.72 -3.21 -13.12
N TRP A 4 1.58 -2.72 -12.62
CA TRP A 4 0.83 -3.28 -11.51
C TRP A 4 -0.33 -4.15 -12.00
N ASP A 5 -0.26 -4.59 -13.25
CA ASP A 5 -1.34 -5.21 -14.03
C ASP A 5 -1.65 -6.66 -13.63
N GLY A 6 -0.91 -7.21 -12.67
CA GLY A 6 -1.05 -8.59 -12.21
C GLY A 6 -0.29 -9.58 -13.09
N ILE A 7 -0.33 -10.86 -12.70
CA ILE A 7 0.31 -11.95 -13.45
C ILE A 7 -0.57 -13.21 -13.43
N GLY A 8 -0.91 -13.74 -14.60
CA GLY A 8 -1.67 -14.98 -14.72
C GLY A 8 -3.04 -14.91 -14.03
N SER A 9 -3.21 -15.64 -12.94
CA SER A 9 -4.44 -15.66 -12.13
C SER A 9 -4.42 -14.69 -10.94
N PHE A 10 -3.35 -13.92 -10.76
CA PHE A 10 -3.26 -12.89 -9.73
C PHE A 10 -3.80 -11.58 -10.28
N PRO A 11 -4.86 -10.99 -9.67
CA PRO A 11 -5.44 -9.74 -10.13
C PRO A 11 -4.43 -8.59 -10.07
N SER A 12 -4.71 -7.54 -10.83
CA SER A 12 -3.94 -6.30 -10.76
C SER A 12 -4.07 -5.67 -9.36
N ILE A 13 -3.14 -4.78 -8.99
CA ILE A 13 -3.27 -4.03 -7.73
C ILE A 13 -4.55 -3.16 -7.73
N PRO A 14 -4.89 -2.40 -8.80
CA PRO A 14 -6.16 -1.68 -8.86
C PRO A 14 -7.39 -2.59 -8.69
N GLU A 15 -7.39 -3.77 -9.32
CA GLU A 15 -8.48 -4.76 -9.17
C GLU A 15 -8.55 -5.29 -7.74
N THR A 16 -7.40 -5.57 -7.11
CA THR A 16 -7.33 -6.05 -5.72
C THR A 16 -7.91 -5.01 -4.75
N VAL A 17 -7.56 -3.73 -4.91
CA VAL A 17 -8.11 -2.66 -4.06
C VAL A 17 -9.61 -2.50 -4.28
N ALA A 18 -10.08 -2.55 -5.54
CA ALA A 18 -11.51 -2.48 -5.85
C ALA A 18 -12.31 -3.62 -5.19
N ILE A 19 -11.79 -4.85 -5.19
CA ILE A 19 -12.42 -5.99 -4.51
C ILE A 19 -12.55 -5.71 -3.00
N TRP A 20 -11.50 -5.23 -2.35
CA TRP A 20 -11.56 -4.91 -0.91
C TRP A 20 -12.51 -3.76 -0.59
N ALA A 21 -12.56 -2.73 -1.45
CA ALA A 21 -13.50 -1.62 -1.30
C ALA A 21 -14.95 -2.09 -1.46
N GLU A 22 -15.24 -3.01 -2.38
CA GLU A 22 -16.56 -3.62 -2.54
C GLU A 22 -16.95 -4.50 -1.34
N LEU A 23 -16.02 -5.27 -0.77
CA LEU A 23 -16.25 -6.11 0.40
C LEU A 23 -16.50 -5.31 1.69
N ASN A 24 -16.02 -4.07 1.77
CA ASN A 24 -16.26 -3.13 2.89
C ASN A 24 -17.35 -2.08 2.59
N PRO A 25 -18.27 -2.35 1.65
CA PRO A 25 -19.12 -1.38 0.95
C PRO A 25 -18.67 0.10 1.01
N CYS A 26 -17.50 0.43 0.46
CA CYS A 26 -16.98 1.79 0.39
C CYS A 26 -17.72 2.65 -0.65
N ILE A 27 -17.89 3.94 -0.35
CA ILE A 27 -18.65 4.90 -1.19
C ILE A 27 -17.80 6.14 -1.47
N GLY A 28 -17.77 6.55 -2.73
CA GLY A 28 -17.04 7.74 -3.18
C GLY A 28 -15.69 7.37 -3.79
N ASP A 29 -14.98 8.39 -4.26
CA ASP A 29 -13.63 8.23 -4.80
C ASP A 29 -12.61 8.18 -3.64
N PRO A 30 -11.54 7.38 -3.76
CA PRO A 30 -10.49 7.38 -2.75
C PRO A 30 -9.69 8.67 -2.76
N THR A 31 -9.07 8.95 -1.61
CA THR A 31 -8.09 10.03 -1.50
C THR A 31 -6.71 9.50 -1.88
N ILE A 32 -6.06 10.14 -2.85
CA ILE A 32 -4.70 9.81 -3.31
C ILE A 32 -3.73 10.91 -2.88
N GLU A 33 -2.66 10.53 -2.17
CA GLU A 33 -1.67 11.47 -1.63
C GLU A 33 -0.25 10.93 -1.77
N TRP A 34 0.70 11.82 -2.03
CA TRP A 34 2.13 11.52 -1.96
C TRP A 34 2.63 11.74 -0.53
N LEU A 35 3.37 10.77 0.00
CA LEU A 35 4.03 10.91 1.28
C LEU A 35 5.34 11.74 1.13
N PRO A 36 5.85 12.31 2.23
CA PRO A 36 7.17 12.92 2.23
C PRO A 36 8.25 11.92 1.77
N ASP A 37 9.02 12.33 0.77
CA ASP A 37 10.22 11.63 0.33
C ASP A 37 11.39 12.10 1.20
N ILE A 38 11.81 11.23 2.10
CA ILE A 38 12.78 11.53 3.15
C ILE A 38 14.11 10.81 2.92
N ALA A 39 14.18 9.92 1.94
CA ALA A 39 15.37 9.14 1.63
C ALA A 39 15.78 9.28 0.16
N ASP A 40 17.06 9.55 -0.08
CA ASP A 40 17.63 9.55 -1.43
C ASP A 40 17.92 8.11 -1.90
N ASP A 41 16.85 7.35 -2.20
CA ASP A 41 16.92 5.94 -2.62
C ASP A 41 16.21 5.65 -3.96
N SER A 42 15.91 6.70 -4.71
CA SER A 42 15.23 6.65 -6.02
C SER A 42 13.82 6.06 -5.98
N THR A 43 13.18 6.00 -4.81
CA THR A 43 11.79 5.63 -4.67
C THR A 43 10.92 6.83 -4.28
N ARG A 44 9.60 6.70 -4.41
CA ARG A 44 8.61 7.57 -3.75
C ARG A 44 7.40 6.76 -3.36
N VAL A 45 6.76 7.15 -2.27
CA VAL A 45 5.56 6.50 -1.75
C VAL A 45 4.34 7.37 -1.93
N TRP A 46 3.26 6.78 -2.43
CA TRP A 46 1.92 7.36 -2.42
C TRP A 46 0.93 6.43 -1.72
N THR A 47 -0.19 6.98 -1.29
CA THR A 47 -1.29 6.23 -0.68
C THR A 47 -2.57 6.47 -1.44
N GLU A 48 -3.41 5.44 -1.52
CA GLU A 48 -4.82 5.54 -1.89
C GLU A 48 -5.65 5.04 -0.71
N THR A 49 -6.58 5.87 -0.24
CA THR A 49 -7.37 5.59 0.97
C THR A 49 -8.87 5.67 0.65
N HIS A 50 -9.58 4.58 0.92
CA HIS A 50 -11.04 4.49 0.97
C HIS A 50 -11.44 4.44 2.45
N ASP A 51 -11.97 5.53 2.99
CA ASP A 51 -12.32 5.69 4.42
C ASP A 51 -13.82 5.84 4.67
N ASN A 52 -14.61 6.12 3.63
CA ASN A 52 -16.07 6.17 3.69
C ASN A 52 -16.68 4.79 3.40
N CYS A 53 -16.41 3.83 4.30
CA CYS A 53 -16.85 2.44 4.18
C CYS A 53 -17.86 2.05 5.26
N ALA A 54 -18.65 1.00 5.00
CA ALA A 54 -19.64 0.52 5.94
C ALA A 54 -18.98 0.01 7.24
N GLY A 55 -19.63 0.27 8.37
CA GLY A 55 -19.15 -0.20 9.68
C GLY A 55 -17.85 0.48 10.16
N GLY A 56 -17.45 1.60 9.55
CA GLY A 56 -16.20 2.28 9.90
C GLY A 56 -14.94 1.58 9.40
N ALA A 57 -15.09 0.65 8.44
CA ALA A 57 -13.95 0.03 7.77
C ALA A 57 -13.11 1.05 6.97
N GLU A 58 -11.90 0.65 6.61
CA GLU A 58 -10.97 1.44 5.79
C GLU A 58 -10.22 0.49 4.86
N VAL A 59 -9.97 0.90 3.61
CA VAL A 59 -9.05 0.20 2.70
C VAL A 59 -7.96 1.18 2.30
N LYS A 60 -6.71 0.85 2.59
CA LYS A 60 -5.56 1.70 2.31
C LYS A 60 -4.49 0.95 1.53
N LEU A 61 -4.14 1.47 0.35
CA LEU A 61 -3.01 1.02 -0.46
C LEU A 61 -1.82 1.96 -0.23
N TYR A 62 -0.62 1.39 -0.11
CA TYR A 62 0.64 2.11 -0.22
C TYR A 62 1.34 1.65 -1.50
N GLY A 63 1.51 2.55 -2.46
CA GLY A 63 2.26 2.32 -3.69
C GLY A 63 3.68 2.86 -3.57
N VAL A 64 4.66 2.05 -4.00
CA VAL A 64 6.08 2.46 -4.02
C VAL A 64 6.55 2.55 -5.46
N GLU A 65 6.69 3.76 -5.97
CA GLU A 65 7.28 4.00 -7.30
C GLU A 65 8.80 3.86 -7.26
N GLY A 66 9.37 3.29 -8.33
CA GLY A 66 10.80 2.98 -8.40
C GLY A 66 11.24 1.82 -7.49
N GLY A 67 10.35 1.32 -6.64
CA GLY A 67 10.61 0.21 -5.72
C GLY A 67 10.69 -1.15 -6.41
N GLY A 68 11.25 -2.11 -5.68
CA GLY A 68 11.28 -3.52 -6.05
C GLY A 68 10.39 -4.39 -5.17
N HIS A 69 10.49 -5.72 -5.34
CA HIS A 69 9.89 -6.73 -4.48
C HIS A 69 10.64 -6.85 -3.14
N THR A 70 10.59 -5.77 -2.36
CA THR A 70 11.24 -5.62 -1.05
C THR A 70 10.23 -5.18 0.00
N TRP A 71 10.63 -5.22 1.28
CA TRP A 71 9.80 -4.76 2.40
C TRP A 71 10.20 -3.33 2.81
N PRO A 72 9.40 -2.28 2.55
CA PRO A 72 9.75 -0.89 2.88
C PRO A 72 10.15 -0.71 4.35
N GLY A 73 11.27 -0.02 4.57
CA GLY A 73 11.88 0.16 5.90
C GLY A 73 12.52 -1.10 6.50
N GLY A 74 12.62 -2.20 5.73
CA GLY A 74 13.29 -3.43 6.12
C GLY A 74 14.83 -3.35 6.06
N PRO A 75 15.54 -4.45 6.41
CA PRO A 75 17.00 -4.45 6.55
C PRO A 75 17.80 -4.37 5.23
N GLY A 76 17.16 -4.20 4.08
CA GLY A 76 17.80 -4.18 2.75
C GLY A 76 17.28 -5.29 1.83
N PRO A 77 17.48 -5.17 0.50
CA PRO A 77 17.12 -6.22 -0.45
C PRO A 77 18.00 -7.45 -0.27
N LEU A 78 17.41 -8.65 -0.34
CA LEU A 78 18.12 -9.93 -0.25
C LEU A 78 19.06 -10.18 -1.46
N SER A 79 18.84 -9.46 -2.55
CA SER A 79 19.60 -9.52 -3.80
C SER A 79 19.32 -8.28 -4.64
N PRO A 80 20.28 -7.77 -5.45
CA PRO A 80 20.01 -6.69 -6.39
C PRO A 80 18.87 -6.98 -7.37
N ARG A 81 18.56 -8.26 -7.61
CA ARG A 81 17.48 -8.70 -8.53
C ARG A 81 16.08 -8.39 -8.03
N VAL A 82 15.90 -8.15 -6.73
CA VAL A 82 14.56 -7.82 -6.19
C VAL A 82 14.23 -6.34 -6.30
N GLY A 83 15.13 -5.49 -6.82
CA GLY A 83 14.90 -4.05 -7.03
C GLY A 83 15.21 -3.20 -5.80
N TYR A 84 14.87 -1.91 -5.87
CA TYR A 84 15.20 -0.93 -4.84
C TYR A 84 14.31 -1.05 -3.60
N LEU A 85 14.91 -0.79 -2.43
CA LEU A 85 14.22 -0.70 -1.16
C LEU A 85 13.91 0.76 -0.87
N SER A 86 12.63 1.07 -0.65
CA SER A 86 12.20 2.37 -0.11
C SER A 86 12.44 2.45 1.40
N ARG A 87 12.94 3.60 1.85
CA ARG A 87 13.16 3.98 3.25
C ARG A 87 12.24 5.11 3.70
N ASP A 88 11.31 5.56 2.86
CA ASP A 88 10.38 6.63 3.19
C ASP A 88 9.38 6.23 4.29
N ILE A 89 9.07 4.93 4.37
CA ILE A 89 8.14 4.38 5.36
C ILE A 89 8.69 3.11 6.00
N SER A 90 8.14 2.76 7.16
CA SER A 90 8.24 1.40 7.71
C SER A 90 6.91 0.68 7.49
N ALA A 91 6.85 -0.25 6.53
CA ALA A 91 5.61 -0.96 6.21
C ALA A 91 5.05 -1.69 7.45
N SER A 92 5.92 -2.23 8.31
CA SER A 92 5.50 -2.88 9.55
C SER A 92 4.85 -1.91 10.53
N ALA A 93 5.37 -0.68 10.65
CA ALA A 93 4.77 0.34 11.52
C ALA A 93 3.40 0.79 10.97
N GLU A 94 3.30 1.06 9.67
CA GLU A 94 2.04 1.45 9.01
C GLU A 94 0.95 0.38 9.20
N ILE A 95 1.31 -0.90 9.03
CA ILE A 95 0.37 -2.02 9.22
C ILE A 95 -0.10 -2.10 10.68
N VAL A 96 0.82 -1.99 11.65
CA VAL A 96 0.45 -2.01 13.07
C VAL A 96 -0.42 -0.82 13.42
N GLU A 97 -0.10 0.37 12.92
CA GLU A 97 -0.89 1.57 13.16
C GLU A 97 -2.31 1.41 12.59
N PHE A 98 -2.45 0.93 11.35
CA PHE A 98 -3.74 0.65 10.73
C PHE A 98 -4.60 -0.26 11.61
N PHE A 99 -4.10 -1.44 11.99
CA PHE A 99 -4.87 -2.37 12.82
C PHE A 99 -5.07 -1.90 14.26
N SER A 100 -4.25 -0.99 14.78
CA SER A 100 -4.47 -0.39 16.11
C SER A 100 -5.68 0.55 16.14
N ARG A 101 -6.04 1.15 14.99
CA ARG A 101 -7.23 1.99 14.83
C ARG A 101 -8.49 1.19 14.47
N HIS A 102 -8.31 -0.04 14.00
CA HIS A 102 -9.37 -0.94 13.51
C HIS A 102 -9.41 -2.25 14.31
N SER A 103 -10.11 -2.24 15.44
CA SER A 103 -10.31 -3.43 16.26
C SER A 103 -11.62 -4.16 15.92
N LEU A 104 -11.58 -5.49 15.90
CA LEU A 104 -12.82 -6.28 15.94
C LEU A 104 -13.44 -6.18 17.33
N ASP A 105 -14.76 -5.97 17.38
CA ASP A 105 -15.51 -6.14 18.62
C ASP A 105 -15.32 -7.58 19.13
N GLN A 106 -14.97 -7.72 20.42
CA GLN A 106 -14.77 -9.00 21.10
C GLN A 106 -16.10 -9.70 21.39
#